data_AF-A0A819T3K1-F1
#
_entry.id   AF-A0A819T3K1-F1
#
_cell.length_a   1.000
_cell.length_b   1.000
_cell.length_c   1.000
_cell.angle_alpha   90.00
_cell.angle_beta   90.00
_cell.angle_gamma   90.00
#
_symmetry.space_group_name_H-M   'P 1'
#
loop_
_entity.id
_entity.type
_entity.pdbx_description
1 polymer ?
#
loop_
_entity_poly.entity_id
_entity_poly.type
_entity_poly.pdbx_seq_one_letter_code
_entity_poly.pdbx_strand_id
1 'polypeptide(L)'
;MKIHHEFERIDHVPCVNAVTTFTECLLLSIETQQTIGYGSRSVTEQCASGVVLLIVQTCFGLILQSLWVGTFYKKFIRPTKRGHTLLWSRQAVISLRDKYLTLQVRLGEIRDQSILLDAKIRMYYISKSTSEEKKAVSLNFPCISIINSHPQLLLTLK
;
A
#
# COMPACT_ATOMS: atom_id res chain seq x y z
N MET A 1 32.36 23.14 71.29
CA MET A 1 33.01 21.96 70.68
C MET A 1 31.92 21.01 70.20
N LYS A 2 31.49 21.14 68.94
CA LYS A 2 30.60 20.20 68.26
C LYS A 2 31.22 19.93 66.89
N ILE A 3 31.43 18.64 66.64
CA ILE A 3 32.31 18.07 65.62
C ILE A 3 31.61 18.11 64.26
N HIS A 4 32.34 18.51 63.22
CA HIS A 4 31.97 18.43 61.82
C HIS A 4 31.80 16.95 61.43
N HIS A 5 30.57 16.50 61.22
CA HIS A 5 30.30 15.34 60.39
C HIS A 5 30.00 15.84 58.97
N GLU A 6 31.07 15.98 58.19
CA GLU A 6 31.02 16.08 56.74
C GLU A 6 30.55 14.71 56.22
N PHE A 7 29.24 14.54 56.02
CA PHE A 7 28.71 13.39 55.30
C PHE A 7 28.89 13.70 53.81
N GLU A 8 29.93 13.10 53.21
CA GLU A 8 30.25 13.16 51.80
C GLU A 8 29.01 12.70 50.98
N ARG A 9 28.28 13.67 50.42
CA ARG A 9 27.20 13.38 49.47
C ARG A 9 27.88 12.84 48.23
N ILE A 10 27.72 11.56 47.94
CA ILE A 10 27.99 11.04 46.60
C ILE A 10 27.02 11.78 45.67
N ASP A 11 27.52 12.74 44.89
CA ASP A 11 26.75 13.44 43.87
C ASP A 11 26.40 12.43 42.76
N HIS A 12 25.34 11.64 42.99
CA HIS A 12 24.82 10.72 42.00
C HIS A 12 24.16 11.53 40.88
N VAL A 13 24.89 11.75 39.80
CA VAL A 13 24.32 12.38 38.61
C VAL A 13 23.44 11.36 37.90
N PRO A 14 22.16 11.68 37.63
CA PRO A 14 21.24 10.73 37.00
C PRO A 14 21.60 10.50 35.53
N CYS A 15 21.34 9.28 35.05
CA CYS A 15 21.47 8.92 33.63
C CYS A 15 20.51 9.72 32.72
N VAL A 16 19.40 10.22 33.29
CA VAL A 16 18.38 11.00 32.58
C VAL A 16 17.95 12.14 33.48
N ASN A 17 18.05 13.37 32.98
CA ASN A 17 17.66 14.57 33.70
C ASN A 17 16.14 14.75 33.71
N ALA A 18 15.61 15.20 34.85
CA ALA A 18 14.19 15.54 35.03
C ALA A 18 13.21 14.41 34.70
N VAL A 19 13.60 13.16 34.99
CA VAL A 19 12.74 11.97 34.88
C VAL A 19 12.74 11.22 36.20
N THR A 20 11.59 11.23 36.87
CA THR A 20 11.38 10.57 38.17
C THR A 20 10.20 9.61 38.14
N THR A 21 9.26 9.81 37.22
CA THR A 21 8.06 9.00 37.06
C THR A 21 8.05 8.23 35.73
N PHE A 22 7.27 7.16 35.66
CA PHE A 22 7.07 6.39 34.42
C PHE A 22 6.51 7.26 33.28
N THR A 23 5.58 8.17 33.60
CA THR A 23 4.98 9.09 32.62
C THR A 23 6.02 10.01 32.02
N GLU A 24 6.97 10.53 32.80
CA GLU A 24 8.07 11.35 32.28
C GLU A 24 9.02 10.56 31.39
N CYS A 25 9.28 9.29 31.72
CA CYS A 25 10.06 8.39 30.86
C CYS A 25 9.33 8.11 29.53
N LEU A 26 8.01 7.90 29.57
CA LEU A 26 7.19 7.73 28.37
C LEU A 26 7.20 8.99 27.50
N LEU A 27 7.07 10.17 28.11
CA LEU A 27 7.14 11.44 27.40
C LEU A 27 8.52 11.63 26.75
N LEU A 28 9.62 11.35 27.47
CA LEU A 28 10.95 11.36 26.89
C LEU A 28 11.06 10.40 25.69
N SER A 29 10.50 9.20 25.79
CA SER A 29 10.51 8.22 24.69
C SER A 29 9.74 8.73 23.45
N ILE A 30 8.59 9.36 23.64
CA ILE A 30 7.81 9.96 22.54
C ILE A 30 8.57 11.16 21.94
N GLU A 31 9.13 12.02 22.78
CA GLU A 31 9.91 13.19 22.36
C GLU A 31 11.13 12.79 21.53
N THR A 32 11.83 11.72 21.91
CA THR A 32 13.00 11.21 21.18
C THR A 32 12.61 10.48 19.90
N GLN A 33 11.55 9.67 19.92
CA GLN A 33 11.11 8.91 18.74
C GLN A 33 10.53 9.81 17.64
N GLN A 34 9.79 10.84 18.02
CA GLN A 34 9.21 11.82 17.10
C GLN A 34 10.18 12.97 16.79
N THR A 35 11.41 12.90 17.32
CA THR A 35 12.46 13.92 17.18
C THR A 35 11.98 15.34 17.49
N ILE A 36 11.13 15.49 18.52
CA ILE A 36 10.61 16.79 18.96
C ILE A 36 11.68 17.54 19.73
N GLY A 37 12.29 16.87 20.73
CA GLY A 37 13.43 17.37 21.49
C GLY A 37 13.17 18.68 22.24
N TYR A 38 12.19 18.73 23.15
CA TYR A 38 11.91 19.93 23.96
C TYR A 38 13.08 20.36 24.86
N GLY A 39 14.00 19.45 25.19
CA GLY A 39 15.23 19.75 25.93
C GLY A 39 15.07 19.83 27.46
N SER A 40 13.85 19.80 28.00
CA SER A 40 13.60 19.76 29.45
C SER A 40 13.95 18.41 30.07
N ARG A 41 13.85 17.32 29.29
CA ARG A 41 14.21 15.95 29.66
C ARG A 41 15.29 15.47 28.70
N SER A 42 16.39 14.94 29.20
CA SER A 42 17.52 14.56 28.34
C SER A 42 18.38 13.47 28.97
N VAL A 43 18.89 12.57 28.13
CA VAL A 43 19.85 11.53 28.53
C VAL A 43 21.21 12.20 28.75
N THR A 44 21.90 11.85 29.83
CA THR A 44 23.25 12.34 30.15
C THR A 44 24.33 11.35 29.70
N GLU A 45 25.56 11.82 29.51
CA GLU A 45 26.71 10.99 29.10
C GLU A 45 27.25 10.11 30.25
N GLN A 46 26.69 10.25 31.45
CA GLN A 46 27.11 9.56 32.66
C GLN A 46 26.89 8.05 32.60
N CYS A 47 25.88 7.62 31.84
CA CYS A 47 25.49 6.22 31.75
C CYS A 47 25.47 5.74 30.30
N ALA A 48 26.44 4.89 29.95
CA ALA A 48 26.52 4.27 28.62
C ALA A 48 25.25 3.46 28.28
N SER A 49 24.61 2.84 29.27
CA SER A 49 23.35 2.10 29.09
C SER A 49 22.23 2.99 28.56
N GLY A 50 22.12 4.24 29.01
CA GLY A 50 21.10 5.19 28.55
C GLY A 50 21.29 5.58 27.08
N VAL A 51 22.54 5.82 26.68
CA VAL A 51 22.90 6.14 25.29
C VAL A 51 22.62 4.95 24.36
N VAL A 52 23.00 3.74 24.77
CA VAL A 52 22.73 2.51 23.99
C VAL A 52 21.24 2.27 23.83
N LEU A 53 20.45 2.45 24.90
CA LEU A 53 18.98 2.33 24.83
C LEU A 53 18.38 3.35 23.85
N LEU A 54 18.85 4.59 23.86
CA LEU A 54 18.39 5.63 22.93
C LEU A 54 18.72 5.28 21.47
N ILE A 55 19.91 4.73 21.21
CA ILE A 55 20.31 4.27 19.88
C ILE A 55 19.40 3.12 19.41
N VAL A 56 19.17 2.12 20.27
CA VAL A 56 18.28 0.99 19.93
C VAL A 56 16.86 1.48 19.66
N GLN A 57 16.33 2.38 20.50
CA GLN A 57 15.00 2.96 20.35
C GLN A 57 14.86 3.70 19.02
N THR A 58 15.81 4.56 18.67
CA THR A 58 15.78 5.34 17.43
C THR A 58 15.90 4.45 16.19
N CYS A 59 16.80 3.47 16.18
CA CYS A 59 16.91 2.49 15.10
C CYS A 59 15.60 1.73 14.87
N PHE A 60 14.99 1.21 15.94
CA PHE A 60 13.73 0.49 15.84
C PHE A 60 12.58 1.39 15.37
N GLY A 61 12.52 2.63 15.88
CA GLY A 61 11.54 3.62 15.47
C GLY A 61 11.61 3.93 13.97
N LEU A 62 12.81 4.12 13.42
CA LEU A 62 13.02 4.39 12.00
C LEU A 62 12.61 3.22 11.11
N ILE A 63 12.94 1.99 11.51
CA ILE A 63 12.52 0.79 10.77
C ILE A 63 11.00 0.73 10.69
N LEU A 64 10.31 0.86 11.82
CA LEU A 64 8.85 0.84 11.84
C LEU A 64 8.25 1.97 11.00
N GLN A 65 8.74 3.20 11.15
CA GLN A 65 8.25 4.35 10.38
C GLN A 65 8.36 4.11 8.87
N SER A 66 9.49 3.56 8.41
CA SER A 66 9.69 3.24 7.00
C SER A 66 8.72 2.18 6.47
N LEU A 67 8.43 1.14 7.27
CA LEU A 67 7.49 0.08 6.93
C LEU A 67 6.05 0.60 6.87
N TRP A 68 5.66 1.46 7.83
CA TRP A 68 4.34 2.11 7.86
C TRP A 68 4.13 2.96 6.62
N VAL A 69 5.05 3.89 6.34
CA VAL A 69 4.98 4.77 5.17
C VAL A 69 4.96 3.96 3.88
N GLY A 70 5.83 2.95 3.74
CA GLY A 70 5.86 2.09 2.55
C GLY A 70 4.56 1.33 2.31
N THR A 71 3.96 0.77 3.38
CA THR A 71 2.69 0.04 3.28
C THR A 71 1.52 0.96 2.92
N PHE A 72 1.44 2.13 3.57
CA PHE A 72 0.43 3.13 3.24
C PHE A 72 0.61 3.64 1.82
N TYR A 73 1.84 4.00 1.43
CA TYR A 73 2.16 4.47 0.08
C TYR A 73 1.76 3.44 -0.98
N LYS A 74 2.04 2.15 -0.77
CA LYS A 74 1.58 1.06 -1.65
C LYS A 74 0.06 1.05 -1.82
N LYS A 75 -0.70 1.29 -0.74
CA LYS A 75 -2.16 1.38 -0.78
C LYS A 75 -2.65 2.63 -1.54
N PHE A 76 -1.95 3.76 -1.41
CA PHE A 76 -2.26 5.00 -2.13
C PHE A 76 -1.95 4.92 -3.62
N ILE A 77 -0.80 4.32 -3.99
CA ILE A 77 -0.44 4.14 -5.40
C ILE A 77 -1.40 3.18 -6.08
N ARG A 78 -1.90 2.14 -5.38
CA ARG A 78 -2.76 1.13 -6.00
C ARG A 78 -3.99 1.84 -6.60
N PRO A 79 -4.10 1.89 -7.93
CA PRO A 79 -5.19 2.60 -8.58
C PRO A 79 -6.45 1.76 -8.41
N THR A 80 -7.20 2.04 -7.35
CA THR A 80 -8.32 1.22 -6.86
C THR A 80 -9.50 1.17 -7.86
N LYS A 81 -9.47 1.99 -8.92
CA LYS A 81 -10.61 2.19 -9.84
C LYS A 81 -10.23 2.34 -11.32
N ARG A 82 -9.31 1.54 -11.85
CA ARG A 82 -9.06 1.55 -13.32
C ARG A 82 -10.29 1.15 -14.15
N GLY A 83 -11.24 0.39 -13.58
CA GLY A 83 -12.46 -0.02 -14.28
C GLY A 83 -13.49 1.09 -14.53
N HIS A 84 -13.34 2.29 -13.94
CA HIS A 84 -14.30 3.39 -14.11
C HIS A 84 -14.00 4.32 -15.29
N THR A 85 -12.85 4.18 -15.94
CA THR A 85 -12.49 5.00 -17.13
C THR A 85 -12.80 4.31 -18.44
N LEU A 86 -13.16 3.01 -18.41
CA LEU A 86 -13.47 2.22 -19.59
C LEU A 86 -14.97 1.93 -19.66
N LEU A 87 -15.61 2.35 -20.75
CA LEU A 87 -17.01 2.07 -21.05
C LEU A 87 -17.12 1.06 -22.18
N TRP A 88 -18.06 0.14 -22.03
CA TRP A 88 -18.44 -0.81 -23.08
C TRP A 88 -19.70 -0.34 -23.77
N SER A 89 -19.84 -0.64 -25.07
CA SER A 89 -21.12 -0.49 -25.75
C SER A 89 -22.19 -1.35 -25.08
N ARG A 90 -23.41 -0.82 -24.96
CA ARG A 90 -24.55 -1.55 -24.38
C ARG A 90 -24.99 -2.74 -25.22
N GLN A 91 -24.69 -2.70 -26.51
CA GLN A 91 -25.07 -3.72 -27.48
C GLN A 91 -23.84 -4.16 -28.26
N ALA A 92 -23.79 -5.45 -28.55
CA ALA A 92 -22.86 -6.05 -29.49
C ALA A 92 -23.59 -6.29 -30.81
N VAL A 93 -22.91 -6.11 -31.93
CA VAL A 93 -23.52 -6.22 -33.26
C VAL A 93 -22.81 -7.30 -34.05
N ILE A 94 -23.58 -8.15 -34.73
CA ILE A 94 -23.06 -9.13 -35.66
C ILE A 94 -23.17 -8.54 -37.06
N SER A 95 -22.04 -8.47 -37.77
CA SER A 95 -22.02 -7.96 -39.15
C SER A 95 -21.08 -8.77 -40.03
N LEU A 96 -21.42 -8.82 -41.32
CA LEU A 96 -20.57 -9.45 -42.33
C LEU A 96 -19.48 -8.45 -42.75
N ARG A 97 -18.22 -8.78 -42.49
CA ARG A 97 -17.05 -8.00 -42.92
C ARG A 97 -16.06 -8.93 -43.61
N ASP A 98 -15.57 -8.55 -44.78
CA ASP A 98 -14.63 -9.36 -45.57
C ASP A 98 -15.11 -10.81 -45.83
N LYS A 99 -16.43 -10.99 -46.04
CA LYS A 99 -17.12 -12.29 -46.22
C LYS A 99 -17.15 -13.20 -44.99
N TYR A 100 -16.73 -12.73 -43.81
CA TYR A 100 -16.85 -13.46 -42.55
C TYR A 100 -17.85 -12.77 -41.62
N LEU A 101 -18.60 -13.58 -40.86
CA LEU A 101 -19.51 -13.10 -39.84
C LEU A 101 -18.69 -12.73 -38.60
N THR A 102 -18.76 -11.47 -38.17
CA THR A 102 -17.93 -10.94 -37.07
C THR A 102 -18.79 -10.35 -35.98
N LEU A 103 -18.47 -10.65 -34.72
CA LEU A 103 -19.09 -10.02 -33.55
C LEU A 103 -18.29 -8.78 -33.18
N GLN A 104 -18.98 -7.63 -33.07
CA GLN A 104 -18.36 -6.34 -32.84
C GLN A 104 -18.84 -5.70 -31.54
N VAL A 105 -17.89 -5.22 -30.75
CA VAL A 105 -18.12 -4.50 -29.49
C VAL A 105 -17.23 -3.26 -29.47
N ARG A 106 -17.76 -2.14 -28.98
CA ARG A 106 -16.98 -0.90 -28.85
C ARG A 106 -16.57 -0.70 -27.40
N LEU A 107 -15.30 -0.40 -27.18
CA LEU A 107 -14.77 0.06 -25.91
C LEU A 107 -14.42 1.56 -26.03
N GLY A 108 -14.75 2.37 -25.04
CA GLY A 108 -14.44 3.80 -25.01
C GLY A 108 -13.68 4.18 -23.74
N GLU A 109 -12.74 5.12 -23.85
CA GLU A 109 -12.05 5.73 -22.72
C GLU A 109 -12.69 7.10 -22.42
N ILE A 110 -13.12 7.32 -21.17
CA ILE A 110 -13.84 8.56 -20.77
C ILE A 110 -12.87 9.71 -20.44
N ARG A 111 -11.58 9.40 -20.22
CA ARG A 111 -10.61 10.35 -19.68
C ARG A 111 -9.72 10.87 -20.78
N ASP A 112 -9.91 12.14 -21.16
CA ASP A 112 -9.18 12.79 -22.27
C ASP A 112 -7.67 12.89 -22.08
N GLN A 113 -7.18 12.73 -20.84
CA GLN A 113 -5.78 12.96 -20.46
C GLN A 113 -4.98 11.67 -20.22
N SER A 114 -5.63 10.51 -20.19
CA SER A 114 -4.92 9.23 -20.13
C SER A 114 -5.07 8.54 -21.46
N ILE A 115 -3.95 8.11 -22.04
CA ILE A 115 -3.96 7.13 -23.12
C ILE A 115 -3.69 5.76 -22.49
N LEU A 116 -4.54 4.78 -22.78
CA LEU A 116 -4.35 3.41 -22.28
C LEU A 116 -3.13 2.76 -22.96
N LEU A 117 -1.98 2.81 -22.30
CA LEU A 117 -0.78 2.10 -22.72
C LEU A 117 -0.90 0.60 -22.39
N ASP A 118 -0.57 -0.26 -23.36
CA ASP A 118 -0.55 -1.73 -23.23
C ASP A 118 -1.88 -2.39 -22.84
N ALA A 119 -2.97 -1.96 -23.48
CA ALA A 119 -4.29 -2.53 -23.29
C ALA A 119 -4.38 -3.96 -23.83
N LYS A 120 -4.47 -4.97 -22.95
CA LYS A 120 -4.77 -6.36 -23.34
C LYS A 120 -6.23 -6.68 -23.09
N ILE A 121 -6.96 -6.97 -24.17
CA ILE A 121 -8.38 -7.32 -24.12
C ILE A 121 -8.51 -8.84 -24.27
N ARG A 122 -9.38 -9.44 -23.45
CA ARG A 122 -9.74 -10.87 -23.53
C ARG A 122 -11.26 -10.98 -23.55
N MET A 123 -11.79 -11.80 -24.46
CA MET A 123 -13.22 -12.09 -24.57
C MET A 123 -13.44 -13.58 -24.31
N TYR A 124 -14.43 -13.89 -23.47
CA TYR A 124 -14.79 -15.27 -23.14
C TYR A 124 -16.24 -15.53 -23.53
N TYR A 125 -16.48 -16.66 -24.21
CA TYR A 125 -17.82 -17.17 -24.43
C TYR A 125 -18.20 -18.07 -23.27
N ILE A 126 -19.27 -17.74 -22.54
CA ILE A 126 -19.72 -18.53 -21.40
C ILE A 126 -20.90 -19.37 -21.86
N SER A 127 -20.69 -20.69 -21.91
CA SER A 127 -21.76 -21.63 -22.25
C SER A 127 -21.91 -22.68 -21.16
N LYS A 128 -23.16 -23.07 -20.90
CA LYS A 128 -23.48 -24.22 -20.05
C LYS A 128 -23.36 -25.48 -20.89
N SER A 129 -22.39 -26.32 -20.58
CA SER A 129 -22.33 -27.68 -21.11
C SER A 129 -22.89 -28.64 -20.06
N THR A 130 -23.87 -29.44 -20.46
CA THR A 130 -24.36 -30.56 -19.65
C THR A 130 -23.65 -31.82 -20.14
N SER A 131 -22.90 -32.48 -19.26
CA SER A 131 -22.33 -33.79 -19.56
C SER A 131 -23.45 -34.82 -19.72
N GLU A 132 -23.28 -35.81 -20.60
CA GLU A 132 -24.31 -36.83 -20.92
C GLU A 132 -24.77 -37.63 -19.68
N GLU A 133 -23.99 -37.64 -18.60
CA GLU A 133 -24.36 -38.25 -17.32
C GLU A 133 -25.32 -37.42 -16.43
N LYS A 134 -25.91 -36.32 -16.93
CA LYS A 134 -26.99 -35.53 -16.29
C LYS A 134 -26.76 -35.09 -14.82
N LYS A 135 -25.54 -35.14 -14.28
CA LYS A 135 -25.27 -34.86 -12.85
C LYS A 135 -24.62 -33.51 -12.55
N ALA A 136 -24.02 -32.84 -13.53
CA ALA A 136 -23.39 -31.53 -13.31
C ALA A 136 -23.46 -30.64 -14.56
N VAL A 137 -23.88 -29.38 -14.36
CA VAL A 137 -23.78 -28.31 -15.35
C VAL A 137 -22.43 -27.64 -15.17
N SER A 138 -21.51 -27.83 -16.11
CA SER A 138 -20.23 -27.13 -16.13
C SER A 138 -20.36 -25.85 -16.96
N LEU A 139 -19.77 -24.76 -16.47
CA LEU A 139 -19.61 -23.53 -17.25
C LEU A 139 -18.28 -23.62 -18.00
N ASN A 140 -18.35 -23.65 -19.32
CA ASN A 140 -17.17 -23.58 -20.17
C ASN A 140 -16.87 -22.12 -20.53
N PHE A 141 -15.60 -21.74 -20.52
CA PHE A 141 -15.11 -20.38 -20.78
C PHE A 141 -14.05 -20.34 -21.90
N PRO A 142 -14.34 -20.81 -23.13
CA PRO A 142 -13.41 -20.68 -24.24
C PRO A 142 -13.12 -19.20 -24.53
N CYS A 143 -11.83 -18.88 -24.72
CA CYS A 143 -11.39 -17.55 -25.13
C CYS A 143 -11.59 -17.38 -26.64
N ILE A 144 -12.23 -16.29 -27.05
CA ILE A 144 -12.41 -15.94 -28.46
C ILE A 144 -11.20 -15.12 -28.92
N SER A 145 -10.72 -15.37 -30.15
CA SER A 145 -9.63 -14.60 -30.74
C SER A 145 -10.11 -13.26 -31.28
N ILE A 146 -9.33 -12.20 -31.02
CA ILE A 146 -9.59 -10.84 -31.49
C ILE A 146 -8.74 -10.61 -32.73
N ILE A 147 -9.35 -10.18 -33.84
CA ILE A 147 -8.66 -10.07 -35.14
C ILE A 147 -8.13 -8.65 -35.39
N ASN A 148 -8.79 -7.63 -34.84
CA ASN A 148 -8.43 -6.24 -35.12
C ASN A 148 -8.82 -5.31 -33.96
N SER A 149 -7.94 -4.36 -33.66
CA SER A 149 -8.15 -3.24 -32.73
C SER A 149 -7.90 -1.93 -33.48
N HIS A 150 -8.95 -1.35 -34.07
CA HIS A 150 -8.85 -0.02 -34.67
C HIS A 150 -8.55 1.05 -33.59
N PRO A 151 -7.99 2.23 -33.94
CA PRO A 151 -7.67 3.30 -32.99
C PRO A 151 -8.88 3.88 -32.25
N GLN A 152 -10.11 3.50 -32.62
CA GLN A 152 -11.33 3.79 -31.86
C GLN A 152 -11.87 2.59 -31.04
N LEU A 153 -11.03 1.60 -30.76
CA LEU A 153 -11.34 0.44 -29.91
C LEU A 153 -12.63 -0.31 -30.32
N LEU A 154 -12.86 -0.41 -31.64
CA LEU A 154 -13.82 -1.34 -32.21
C LEU A 154 -13.15 -2.72 -32.28
N LEU A 155 -13.68 -3.69 -31.53
CA LEU A 155 -13.17 -5.05 -31.47
C LEU A 155 -13.96 -5.93 -32.41
N THR A 156 -13.29 -6.61 -33.33
CA THR A 156 -13.91 -7.60 -34.24
C THR A 156 -13.47 -9.00 -33.86
N LEU A 157 -14.43 -9.89 -33.60
CA LEU A 157 -14.24 -11.29 -33.22
C LEU A 157 -14.62 -12.23 -34.36
N LYS A 158 -13.95 -13.39 -34.46
CA LYS A 158 -14.32 -14.50 -35.36
C LYS A 158 -14.86 -15.68 -34.59
#